data_AF-T0GH75-F1
#
_entry.id   AF-T0GH75-F1
#
_cell.length_a   1.000
_cell.length_b   1.000
_cell.length_c   1.000
_cell.angle_alpha   90.00
_cell.angle_beta   90.00
_cell.angle_gamma   90.00
#
_symmetry.space_group_name_H-M   'P 1'
#
loop_
_entity.id
_entity.type
_entity.pdbx_description
1 polymer ?
#
loop_
_entity_poly.entity_id
_entity_poly.type
_entity_poly.pdbx_seq_one_letter_code
_entity_poly.pdbx_strand_id
1 'polypeptide(L)'
;MKPILRTILVFLMVLQVFIIAPIYAQGANDKIPDPDALEREADDLEYQAGRSQNPVERRKLAQLAVDKRRQAVDARNAIQDRELTKPFDAATFELQSVAMQSTWESESLARNKNIGSNTTSALLNYSGIYQTALNAANGLGANPNLLNNNMTLYSSPQGNTRTAYPIRLSYLNKNRNFGIEVNYLDVRMKPSYTTFDGVHSTSNLPAIQFHSAEYKRQDYSLNLAWYFPTGTGARIGPSIGVRNVDIYSKEYGNIPGNYGFGSMSEKSTGLGPQAGFRIFKNLLTNVMIHARFDYFRTLGHYDRNSQGTIIGIGGNPYLLTTGPTGNVKDNLLSRTGYEIDAGISLLRTRWLKFTVGFQYTEMTSRVSGYNYNASVFPGAPGDGLFLNQVSKTLDQASSIQALQKDVHDKFYGFYFGASLLL
;
A
#
# COMPACT_ATOMS: atom_id res chain seq x y z
N MET A 1 -17.08 10.40 2.42
CA MET A 1 -15.80 11.16 2.37
C MET A 1 -15.52 11.99 3.64
N LYS A 2 -15.81 11.49 4.86
CA LYS A 2 -15.80 12.32 6.09
C LYS A 2 -14.96 11.81 7.30
N PRO A 3 -14.59 10.52 7.46
CA PRO A 3 -13.80 10.11 8.62
C PRO A 3 -12.28 10.23 8.39
N ILE A 4 -11.76 9.76 7.25
CA ILE A 4 -10.30 9.71 6.97
C ILE A 4 -9.69 11.12 6.89
N LEU A 5 -10.38 12.08 6.25
CA LEU A 5 -9.91 13.46 6.16
C LEU A 5 -9.83 14.12 7.55
N ARG A 6 -10.76 13.81 8.47
CA ARG A 6 -10.73 14.27 9.86
C ARG A 6 -9.55 13.65 10.62
N THR A 7 -9.27 12.36 10.45
CA THR A 7 -8.14 11.71 11.10
C THR A 7 -6.80 12.29 10.62
N ILE A 8 -6.66 12.56 9.32
CA ILE A 8 -5.48 13.21 8.73
C ILE A 8 -5.34 14.65 9.24
N LEU A 9 -6.42 15.42 9.31
CA LEU A 9 -6.40 16.80 9.81
C LEU A 9 -6.05 16.87 11.30
N VAL A 10 -6.60 15.96 12.12
CA VAL A 10 -6.28 15.86 13.55
C VAL A 10 -4.82 15.47 13.73
N PHE A 11 -4.32 14.51 12.94
CA PHE A 11 -2.91 14.13 12.97
C PHE A 11 -1.98 15.28 12.56
N LEU A 12 -2.32 16.04 11.53
CA LEU A 12 -1.58 17.22 11.07
C LEU A 12 -1.62 18.38 12.07
N MET A 13 -2.75 18.62 12.74
CA MET A 13 -2.86 19.63 13.80
C MET A 13 -2.03 19.25 15.03
N VAL A 14 -2.05 17.97 15.43
CA VAL A 14 -1.20 17.45 16.51
C VAL A 14 0.28 17.61 16.13
N LEU A 15 0.66 17.29 14.89
CA LEU A 15 2.01 17.52 14.37
C LEU A 15 2.41 19.01 14.43
N GLN A 16 1.51 19.92 14.09
CA GLN A 16 1.74 21.38 14.14
C GLN A 16 2.01 21.87 15.57
N VAL A 17 1.25 21.39 16.56
CA VAL A 17 1.45 21.71 17.98
C VAL A 17 2.81 21.20 18.48
N PHE A 18 3.23 20.00 18.06
CA PHE A 18 4.54 19.46 18.40
C PHE A 18 5.71 20.15 17.68
N ILE A 19 5.50 20.79 16.53
CA ILE A 19 6.53 21.56 15.81
C ILE A 19 6.87 22.88 16.51
N ILE A 20 5.90 23.52 17.18
CA ILE A 20 6.06 24.89 17.72
C ILE A 20 6.54 24.91 19.18
N ALA A 21 6.38 23.82 19.94
CA ALA A 21 6.86 23.77 21.33
C ALA A 21 8.40 23.77 21.42
N PRO A 22 9.01 24.75 22.10
CA PRO A 22 10.42 24.69 22.47
C PRO A 22 10.54 23.75 23.69
N ILE A 23 11.32 22.69 23.55
CA ILE A 23 11.70 21.84 24.68
C ILE A 23 13.13 22.24 25.05
N TYR A 24 13.25 22.92 26.18
CA TYR A 24 14.54 23.23 26.79
C TYR A 24 15.17 21.91 27.27
N ALA A 25 16.29 21.51 26.67
CA ALA A 25 17.22 20.60 27.32
C ALA A 25 18.28 21.46 28.02
N GLN A 26 18.12 21.67 29.32
CA GLN A 26 19.17 22.20 30.18
C GLN A 26 20.17 21.08 30.49
N GLY A 27 21.46 21.37 30.39
CA GLY A 27 22.54 20.44 30.68
C GLY A 27 22.92 20.40 32.16
N ALA A 28 23.81 19.47 32.52
CA ALA A 28 24.82 19.61 33.56
C ALA A 28 25.80 18.43 33.47
N ASN A 29 27.08 18.71 33.67
CA ASN A 29 28.17 17.75 33.63
C ASN A 29 28.34 17.10 35.02
N ASP A 30 27.23 16.62 35.61
CA ASP A 30 27.24 16.05 36.95
C ASP A 30 27.64 14.57 36.94
N LYS A 31 28.33 14.17 38.01
CA LYS A 31 28.77 12.79 38.22
C LYS A 31 27.52 11.94 38.52
N ILE A 32 26.97 11.28 37.50
CA ILE A 32 25.78 10.44 37.64
C ILE A 32 26.12 9.26 38.57
N PRO A 33 25.38 9.03 39.66
CA PRO A 33 25.60 7.90 40.56
C PRO A 33 25.33 6.56 39.85
N ASP A 34 26.01 5.49 40.29
CA ASP A 34 25.85 4.15 39.71
C ASP A 34 24.46 3.59 40.05
N PRO A 35 23.58 3.34 39.06
CA PRO A 35 22.23 2.85 39.30
C PRO A 35 22.20 1.47 39.95
N ASP A 36 23.16 0.61 39.65
CA ASP A 36 23.18 -0.76 40.16
C ASP A 36 23.64 -0.79 41.62
N ALA A 37 24.47 0.16 42.03
CA ALA A 37 24.79 0.38 43.45
C ALA A 37 23.56 0.91 44.22
N LEU A 38 22.80 1.83 43.63
CA LEU A 38 21.57 2.37 44.23
C LEU A 38 20.46 1.31 44.36
N GLU A 39 20.33 0.38 43.41
CA GLU A 39 19.41 -0.76 43.52
C GLU A 39 19.85 -1.72 44.64
N ARG A 40 21.14 -2.05 44.75
CA ARG A 40 21.64 -2.87 45.86
C ARG A 40 21.41 -2.23 47.23
N GLU A 41 21.68 -0.93 47.35
CA GLU A 41 21.38 -0.18 48.59
C GLU A 41 19.88 -0.19 48.92
N ALA A 42 19.01 -0.12 47.92
CA ALA A 42 17.57 -0.21 48.13
C ALA A 42 17.13 -1.61 48.60
N ASP A 43 17.71 -2.66 48.02
CA ASP A 43 17.42 -4.04 48.39
C ASP A 43 17.90 -4.34 49.83
N ASP A 44 19.07 -3.82 50.22
CA ASP A 44 19.57 -3.90 51.59
C ASP A 44 18.65 -3.17 52.59
N LEU A 45 18.13 -1.99 52.23
CA LEU A 45 17.17 -1.24 53.05
C LEU A 45 15.82 -1.94 53.18
N GLU A 46 15.34 -2.57 52.11
CA GLU A 46 14.10 -3.36 52.12
C GLU A 46 14.27 -4.64 52.98
N TYR A 47 15.43 -5.28 52.89
CA TYR A 47 15.79 -6.40 53.74
C TYR A 47 15.87 -6.03 55.23
N GLN A 48 16.47 -4.88 55.55
CA GLN A 48 16.49 -4.33 56.90
C GLN A 48 15.09 -3.95 57.40
N ALA A 49 14.25 -3.38 56.53
CA ALA A 49 12.85 -3.09 56.86
C ALA A 49 12.05 -4.36 57.19
N GLY A 50 12.25 -5.44 56.42
CA GLY A 50 11.63 -6.74 56.65
C GLY A 50 12.04 -7.40 57.98
N ARG A 51 13.24 -7.08 58.48
CA ARG A 51 13.78 -7.58 59.75
C ARG A 51 13.49 -6.69 60.95
N SER A 52 13.18 -5.41 60.77
CA SER A 52 12.86 -4.51 61.88
C SER A 52 11.53 -4.89 62.54
N GLN A 53 11.54 -5.06 63.86
CA GLN A 53 10.34 -5.30 64.68
C GLN A 53 9.61 -3.99 65.02
N ASN A 54 10.25 -2.84 64.82
CA ASN A 54 9.66 -1.54 65.09
C ASN A 54 8.86 -1.04 63.87
N PRO A 55 7.53 -0.83 64.00
CA PRO A 55 6.68 -0.45 62.88
C PRO A 55 7.01 0.93 62.29
N VAL A 56 7.53 1.86 63.10
CA VAL A 56 7.92 3.21 62.63
C VAL A 56 9.21 3.16 61.82
N GLU A 57 10.19 2.40 62.31
CA GLU A 57 11.48 2.21 61.65
C GLU A 57 11.33 1.43 60.33
N ARG A 58 10.50 0.38 60.33
CA ARG A 58 10.13 -0.37 59.12
C ARG A 58 9.57 0.53 58.02
N ARG A 59 8.65 1.43 58.35
CA ARG A 59 8.07 2.37 57.37
C ARG A 59 9.12 3.34 56.83
N LYS A 60 10.00 3.85 57.69
CA LYS A 60 11.08 4.76 57.30
C LYS A 60 12.08 4.09 56.34
N LEU A 61 12.52 2.87 56.65
CA LEU A 61 13.43 2.10 55.81
C LEU A 61 12.81 1.72 54.47
N ALA A 62 11.54 1.30 54.46
CA ALA A 62 10.82 1.02 53.23
C ALA A 62 10.67 2.25 52.33
N GLN A 63 10.42 3.43 52.92
CA GLN A 63 10.34 4.68 52.16
C GLN A 63 11.69 5.08 51.56
N LEU A 64 12.78 4.93 52.33
CA LEU A 64 14.14 5.15 51.83
C LEU A 64 14.51 4.19 50.70
N ALA A 65 14.08 2.92 50.76
CA ALA A 65 14.27 1.96 49.68
C ALA A 65 13.55 2.39 48.39
N VAL A 66 12.30 2.87 48.50
CA VAL A 66 11.53 3.41 47.37
C VAL A 66 12.22 4.64 46.77
N ASP A 67 12.69 5.56 47.62
CA ASP A 67 13.40 6.77 47.17
C ASP A 67 14.72 6.41 46.46
N LYS A 68 15.44 5.39 46.96
CA LYS A 68 16.67 4.88 46.32
C LYS A 68 16.41 4.22 44.97
N ARG A 69 15.34 3.43 44.84
CA ARG A 69 14.91 2.87 43.54
C ARG A 69 14.54 3.96 42.55
N ARG A 70 13.86 5.01 43.01
CA ARG A 70 13.54 6.17 42.17
C ARG A 70 14.82 6.87 41.69
N GLN A 71 15.79 7.09 42.58
CA GLN A 71 17.10 7.65 42.23
C GLN A 71 17.85 6.76 41.21
N ALA A 72 17.75 5.43 41.31
CA ALA A 72 18.34 4.52 40.35
C ALA A 72 17.70 4.64 38.95
N VAL A 73 16.38 4.77 38.88
CA VAL A 73 15.65 5.01 37.62
C VAL A 73 16.06 6.35 37.01
N ASP A 74 16.11 7.41 37.81
CA ASP A 74 16.52 8.74 37.36
C ASP A 74 17.99 8.74 36.86
N ALA A 75 18.88 8.02 37.55
CA ALA A 75 20.26 7.82 37.13
C ALA A 75 20.38 7.03 35.81
N ARG A 76 19.59 5.96 35.61
CA ARG A 76 19.54 5.22 34.34
C ARG A 76 19.05 6.10 33.19
N ASN A 77 18.01 6.89 33.42
CA ASN A 77 17.50 7.83 32.42
C ASN A 77 18.55 8.87 32.06
N ALA A 78 19.25 9.43 33.04
CA ALA A 78 20.34 10.40 32.82
C ALA A 78 21.52 9.78 32.05
N ILE A 79 21.92 8.55 32.33
CA ILE A 79 22.96 7.83 31.56
C ILE A 79 22.50 7.62 30.12
N GLN A 80 21.25 7.17 29.93
CA GLN A 80 20.67 6.97 28.61
C GLN A 80 20.63 8.27 27.81
N ASP A 81 20.16 9.37 28.42
CA ASP A 81 20.13 10.69 27.78
C ASP A 81 21.53 11.19 27.44
N ARG A 82 22.51 10.97 28.32
CA ARG A 82 23.91 11.31 28.05
C ARG A 82 24.49 10.51 26.88
N GLU A 83 24.13 9.23 26.75
CA GLU A 83 24.53 8.43 25.58
C GLU A 83 23.87 8.95 24.30
N LEU A 84 22.57 9.22 24.33
CA LEU A 84 21.82 9.65 23.16
C LEU A 84 22.14 11.08 22.69
N THR A 85 22.60 11.95 23.59
CA THR A 85 23.04 13.33 23.26
C THR A 85 24.42 13.39 22.60
N LYS A 86 25.22 12.32 22.63
CA LYS A 86 26.55 12.32 22.00
C LYS A 86 26.44 12.60 20.49
N PRO A 87 27.30 13.47 19.93
CA PRO A 87 27.30 13.76 18.50
C PRO A 87 27.68 12.49 17.71
N PHE A 88 27.09 12.34 16.53
CA PHE A 88 27.51 11.32 15.58
C PHE A 88 28.70 11.87 14.79
N ASP A 89 29.90 11.33 15.03
CA ASP A 89 31.14 11.83 14.44
C ASP A 89 31.41 11.27 13.02
N ALA A 90 30.57 10.35 12.57
CA ALA A 90 30.64 9.66 11.28
C ALA A 90 29.29 9.72 10.55
N ALA A 91 29.31 9.31 9.28
CA ALA A 91 28.07 9.04 8.54
C ALA A 91 27.27 7.95 9.25
N THR A 92 25.94 8.01 9.14
CA THR A 92 25.04 7.06 9.79
C THR A 92 24.34 6.22 8.72
N PHE A 93 24.37 4.90 8.88
CA PHE A 93 23.59 3.99 8.06
C PHE A 93 22.45 3.41 8.90
N GLU A 94 21.23 3.50 8.41
CA GLU A 94 20.04 2.97 9.06
C GLU A 94 19.43 1.86 8.20
N LEU A 95 19.34 0.65 8.76
CA LEU A 95 18.54 -0.43 8.22
C LEU A 95 17.31 -0.62 9.10
N GLN A 96 16.12 -0.45 8.52
CA GLN A 96 14.85 -0.63 9.19
C GLN A 96 14.12 -1.86 8.65
N SER A 97 13.82 -2.79 9.55
CA SER A 97 12.90 -3.91 9.31
C SER A 97 11.52 -3.55 9.82
N VAL A 98 10.51 -3.64 8.95
CA VAL A 98 9.15 -3.18 9.26
C VAL A 98 8.16 -4.33 9.16
N ALA A 99 7.20 -4.39 10.08
CA ALA A 99 5.97 -5.17 9.95
C ALA A 99 4.79 -4.19 9.83
N MET A 100 4.10 -4.20 8.70
CA MET A 100 3.02 -3.28 8.37
C MET A 100 1.70 -4.04 8.21
N GLN A 101 0.69 -3.75 9.02
CA GLN A 101 -0.68 -4.22 8.78
C GLN A 101 -1.28 -3.39 7.64
N SER A 102 -1.13 -3.88 6.42
CA SER A 102 -1.50 -3.16 5.20
C SER A 102 -2.85 -3.60 4.66
N THR A 103 -3.62 -2.65 4.15
CA THR A 103 -4.86 -2.86 3.40
C THR A 103 -4.67 -2.31 1.99
N TRP A 104 -5.13 -3.06 0.99
CA TRP A 104 -4.99 -2.69 -0.41
C TRP A 104 -6.32 -2.74 -1.16
N GLU A 105 -6.67 -1.63 -1.80
CA GLU A 105 -7.71 -1.55 -2.82
C GLU A 105 -7.00 -1.48 -4.18
N SER A 106 -6.87 -2.62 -4.86
CA SER A 106 -6.01 -2.75 -6.04
C SER A 106 -6.57 -2.08 -7.29
N GLU A 107 -5.67 -1.58 -8.15
CA GLU A 107 -6.05 -1.08 -9.47
C GLU A 107 -6.78 -2.14 -10.31
N SER A 108 -6.39 -3.42 -10.25
CA SER A 108 -7.07 -4.47 -11.03
C SER A 108 -8.53 -4.64 -10.65
N LEU A 109 -8.87 -4.61 -9.36
CA LEU A 109 -10.26 -4.68 -8.93
C LEU A 109 -11.07 -3.45 -9.37
N ALA A 110 -10.49 -2.27 -9.19
CA ALA A 110 -11.15 -1.03 -9.59
C ALA A 110 -11.34 -0.94 -11.13
N ARG A 111 -10.41 -1.51 -11.90
CA ARG A 111 -10.53 -1.67 -13.36
C ARG A 111 -11.66 -2.63 -13.74
N ASN A 112 -11.75 -3.78 -13.07
CA ASN A 112 -12.85 -4.72 -13.27
C ASN A 112 -14.22 -4.09 -12.95
N LYS A 113 -14.31 -3.29 -11.88
CA LYS A 113 -15.51 -2.51 -11.56
C LYS A 113 -15.88 -1.52 -12.67
N ASN A 114 -14.90 -0.79 -13.22
CA ASN A 114 -15.13 0.13 -14.34
C ASN A 114 -15.64 -0.60 -15.60
N ILE A 115 -15.14 -1.80 -15.87
CA ILE A 115 -15.60 -2.63 -17.00
C ILE A 115 -17.03 -3.11 -16.77
N GLY A 116 -17.37 -3.60 -15.56
CA GLY A 116 -18.72 -4.09 -15.25
C GLY A 116 -19.78 -2.99 -15.12
N SER A 117 -19.39 -1.77 -14.76
CA SER A 117 -20.28 -0.61 -14.59
C SER A 117 -20.49 0.19 -15.90
N ASN A 118 -20.25 -0.40 -17.06
CA ASN A 118 -20.32 0.32 -18.33
C ASN A 118 -21.74 0.84 -18.62
N THR A 119 -21.91 2.16 -18.52
CA THR A 119 -23.21 2.84 -18.59
C THR A 119 -23.87 2.74 -19.95
N THR A 120 -23.10 2.65 -21.04
CA THR A 120 -23.64 2.49 -22.40
C THR A 120 -24.28 1.10 -22.55
N SER A 121 -23.59 0.06 -22.08
CA SER A 121 -24.13 -1.31 -22.05
C SER A 121 -25.34 -1.40 -21.11
N ALA A 122 -25.31 -0.72 -19.95
CA ALA A 122 -26.46 -0.68 -19.03
C ALA A 122 -27.69 0.02 -19.63
N LEU A 123 -27.52 1.14 -20.36
CA LEU A 123 -28.60 1.87 -21.03
C LEU A 123 -29.20 1.08 -22.20
N LEU A 124 -28.35 0.49 -23.02
CA LEU A 124 -28.78 -0.36 -24.14
C LEU A 124 -29.49 -1.63 -23.65
N ASN A 125 -29.10 -2.14 -22.47
CA ASN A 125 -29.75 -3.26 -21.78
C ASN A 125 -31.15 -2.86 -21.30
N TYR A 126 -31.26 -1.68 -20.68
CA TYR A 126 -32.53 -1.14 -20.23
C TYR A 126 -33.50 -0.79 -21.37
N SER A 127 -32.99 -0.43 -22.56
CA SER A 127 -33.82 0.00 -23.70
C SER A 127 -34.38 -1.14 -24.57
N GLY A 128 -34.11 -2.41 -24.25
CA GLY A 128 -34.59 -3.58 -25.02
C GLY A 128 -33.93 -3.75 -26.39
N ILE A 129 -33.03 -2.85 -26.80
CA ILE A 129 -32.29 -2.90 -28.07
C ILE A 129 -31.42 -4.17 -28.15
N TYR A 130 -30.88 -4.64 -27.02
CA TYR A 130 -30.15 -5.91 -26.98
C TYR A 130 -31.03 -7.11 -27.27
N GLN A 131 -32.32 -7.08 -26.96
CA GLN A 131 -33.21 -8.22 -27.23
C GLN A 131 -33.47 -8.36 -28.73
N THR A 132 -33.58 -7.22 -29.44
CA THR A 132 -33.61 -7.17 -30.91
C THR A 132 -32.29 -7.64 -31.53
N ALA A 133 -31.15 -7.22 -30.98
CA ALA A 133 -29.82 -7.66 -31.43
C ALA A 133 -29.57 -9.16 -31.16
N LEU A 134 -30.04 -9.69 -30.03
CA LEU A 134 -29.98 -11.10 -29.65
C LEU A 134 -30.80 -11.97 -30.62
N ASN A 135 -32.01 -11.53 -30.95
CA ASN A 135 -32.88 -12.21 -31.91
C ASN A 135 -32.30 -12.18 -33.33
N ALA A 136 -31.72 -11.05 -33.74
CA ALA A 136 -31.04 -10.92 -35.03
C ALA A 136 -29.75 -11.77 -35.09
N ALA A 137 -28.96 -11.81 -34.02
CA ALA A 137 -27.75 -12.63 -33.94
C ALA A 137 -28.07 -14.13 -34.03
N ASN A 138 -29.10 -14.59 -33.32
CA ASN A 138 -29.61 -15.95 -33.43
C ASN A 138 -30.08 -16.28 -34.86
N GLY A 139 -30.77 -15.35 -35.53
CA GLY A 139 -31.22 -15.53 -36.92
C GLY A 139 -30.09 -15.57 -37.95
N LEU A 140 -28.91 -15.02 -37.62
CA LEU A 140 -27.72 -14.97 -38.47
C LEU A 140 -26.69 -16.07 -38.14
N GLY A 141 -26.99 -16.97 -37.19
CA GLY A 141 -26.05 -18.00 -36.75
C GLY A 141 -24.84 -17.45 -35.97
N ALA A 142 -24.93 -16.23 -35.43
CA ALA A 142 -23.94 -15.64 -34.55
C ALA A 142 -24.20 -16.05 -33.10
N ASN A 143 -23.16 -16.27 -32.30
CA ASN A 143 -23.33 -16.65 -30.89
C ASN A 143 -23.85 -15.43 -30.12
N PRO A 144 -25.11 -15.43 -29.65
CA PRO A 144 -25.69 -14.29 -28.94
C PRO A 144 -25.00 -14.03 -27.59
N ASN A 145 -24.30 -15.03 -27.05
CA ASN A 145 -23.46 -14.84 -25.87
C ASN A 145 -22.32 -13.85 -26.17
N LEU A 146 -21.92 -13.58 -27.41
CA LEU A 146 -20.88 -12.57 -27.66
C LEU A 146 -21.34 -11.12 -27.44
N LEU A 147 -22.64 -10.90 -27.19
CA LEU A 147 -23.21 -9.58 -26.88
C LEU A 147 -23.14 -9.32 -25.37
N ASN A 148 -22.37 -8.31 -24.96
CA ASN A 148 -22.30 -7.89 -23.55
C ASN A 148 -23.63 -7.25 -23.10
N ASN A 149 -24.54 -8.06 -22.56
CA ASN A 149 -25.85 -7.67 -22.06
C ASN A 149 -25.96 -7.80 -20.53
N ASN A 150 -24.85 -7.91 -19.81
CA ASN A 150 -24.84 -8.11 -18.36
C ASN A 150 -24.35 -6.88 -17.63
N MET A 151 -25.13 -6.45 -16.63
CA MET A 151 -24.61 -5.55 -15.60
C MET A 151 -23.92 -6.38 -14.53
N THR A 152 -22.59 -6.25 -14.40
CA THR A 152 -21.81 -6.95 -13.38
C THR A 152 -21.59 -6.06 -12.17
N LEU A 153 -22.22 -6.39 -11.05
CA LEU A 153 -22.00 -5.73 -9.76
C LEU A 153 -20.96 -6.48 -8.94
N TYR A 154 -20.01 -5.77 -8.34
CA TYR A 154 -18.93 -6.36 -7.54
C TYR A 154 -19.15 -6.08 -6.05
N SER A 155 -18.97 -7.08 -5.20
CA SER A 155 -18.91 -6.88 -3.77
C SER A 155 -17.62 -6.15 -3.37
N SER A 156 -17.56 -5.67 -2.12
CA SER A 156 -16.29 -5.28 -1.51
C SER A 156 -15.38 -6.51 -1.39
N PRO A 157 -14.07 -6.37 -1.64
CA PRO A 157 -13.12 -7.45 -1.44
C PRO A 157 -13.02 -7.77 0.05
N GLN A 158 -13.01 -9.05 0.38
CA GLN A 158 -12.71 -9.57 1.71
C GLN A 158 -11.29 -10.14 1.71
N GLY A 159 -10.56 -10.00 2.83
CA GLY A 159 -9.18 -10.50 2.93
C GLY A 159 -8.14 -9.64 2.19
N ASN A 160 -8.46 -8.37 1.92
CA ASN A 160 -7.53 -7.40 1.32
C ASN A 160 -6.62 -6.69 2.34
N THR A 161 -6.53 -7.23 3.56
CA THR A 161 -5.64 -6.78 4.62
C THR A 161 -4.65 -7.90 4.94
N ARG A 162 -3.35 -7.58 4.96
CA ARG A 162 -2.27 -8.52 5.28
C ARG A 162 -1.06 -7.79 5.87
N THR A 163 -0.30 -8.49 6.71
CA THR A 163 1.02 -8.02 7.12
C THR A 163 1.98 -8.01 5.91
N ALA A 164 2.52 -6.84 5.60
CA ALA A 164 3.59 -6.61 4.65
C ALA A 164 4.90 -6.33 5.39
N TYR A 165 6.03 -6.64 4.77
CA TYR A 165 7.35 -6.48 5.37
C TYR A 165 8.24 -5.56 4.52
N PRO A 166 7.99 -4.25 4.50
CA PRO A 166 8.85 -3.34 3.78
C PRO A 166 10.23 -3.27 4.43
N ILE A 167 11.25 -3.12 3.60
CA ILE A 167 12.64 -2.88 4.01
C ILE A 167 12.96 -1.44 3.65
N ARG A 168 13.46 -0.67 4.63
CA ARG A 168 13.87 0.71 4.41
C ARG A 168 15.34 0.87 4.80
N LEU A 169 16.12 1.45 3.90
CA LEU A 169 17.52 1.78 4.11
C LEU A 169 17.66 3.29 4.04
N SER A 170 18.43 3.87 4.95
CA SER A 170 18.77 5.28 4.89
C SER A 170 20.23 5.49 5.21
N TYR A 171 20.94 6.18 4.32
CA TYR A 171 22.27 6.70 4.59
C TYR A 171 22.15 8.20 4.87
N LEU A 172 22.82 8.68 5.90
CA LEU A 172 22.99 10.09 6.21
C LEU A 172 24.47 10.40 6.28
N ASN A 173 24.92 11.45 5.61
CA ASN A 173 26.30 11.88 5.74
C ASN A 173 26.59 12.43 7.15
N LYS A 174 27.88 12.63 7.47
CA LYS A 174 28.34 13.10 8.80
C LYS A 174 27.60 14.36 9.27
N ASN A 175 27.40 15.33 8.37
CA ASN A 175 26.75 16.59 8.69
C ASN A 175 25.21 16.50 8.68
N ARG A 176 24.66 15.32 8.35
CA ARG A 176 23.22 15.03 8.27
C ARG A 176 22.43 16.00 7.39
N ASN A 177 23.10 16.63 6.44
CA ASN A 177 22.54 17.57 5.47
C ASN A 177 22.23 16.89 4.12
N PHE A 178 22.69 15.67 3.92
CA PHE A 178 22.40 14.86 2.74
C PHE A 178 22.10 13.42 3.15
N GLY A 179 21.13 12.81 2.49
CA GLY A 179 20.83 11.40 2.67
C GLY A 179 20.38 10.69 1.41
N ILE A 180 20.54 9.37 1.43
CA ILE A 180 20.07 8.44 0.41
C ILE A 180 19.06 7.52 1.09
N GLU A 181 17.86 7.39 0.54
CA GLU A 181 16.80 6.53 1.07
C GLU A 181 16.44 5.48 0.02
N VAL A 182 16.45 4.20 0.41
CA VAL A 182 15.95 3.10 -0.42
C VAL A 182 14.78 2.47 0.30
N ASN A 183 13.63 2.35 -0.37
CA ASN A 183 12.50 1.59 0.16
C ASN A 183 12.18 0.45 -0.79
N TYR A 184 11.90 -0.71 -0.21
CA TYR A 184 11.43 -1.89 -0.92
C TYR A 184 10.20 -2.47 -0.23
N LEU A 185 9.18 -2.77 -1.00
CA LEU A 185 7.97 -3.46 -0.58
C LEU A 185 7.65 -4.55 -1.59
N ASP A 186 7.49 -5.79 -1.12
CA ASP A 186 6.84 -6.87 -1.87
C ASP A 186 5.69 -7.40 -1.02
N VAL A 187 4.48 -7.22 -1.52
CA VAL A 187 3.26 -7.66 -0.85
C VAL A 187 2.43 -8.52 -1.79
N ARG A 188 1.92 -9.62 -1.24
CA ARG A 188 0.99 -10.51 -1.93
C ARG A 188 -0.27 -10.67 -1.11
N MET A 189 -1.42 -10.35 -1.71
CA MET A 189 -2.74 -10.50 -1.11
C MET A 189 -3.56 -11.50 -1.92
N LYS A 190 -4.48 -12.19 -1.26
CA LYS A 190 -5.41 -13.12 -1.91
C LYS A 190 -6.85 -12.78 -1.52
N PRO A 191 -7.36 -11.60 -1.92
CA PRO A 191 -8.72 -11.25 -1.57
C PRO A 191 -9.73 -12.08 -2.37
N SER A 192 -10.91 -12.21 -1.80
CA SER A 192 -12.07 -12.81 -2.45
C SER A 192 -13.18 -11.77 -2.56
N TYR A 193 -13.93 -11.82 -3.65
CA TYR A 193 -15.15 -11.05 -3.82
C TYR A 193 -16.16 -11.84 -4.63
N THR A 194 -17.41 -11.39 -4.60
CA THR A 194 -18.47 -11.98 -5.42
C THR A 194 -18.92 -10.99 -6.47
N THR A 195 -19.29 -11.49 -7.64
CA THR A 195 -20.02 -10.70 -8.63
C THR A 195 -21.44 -11.19 -8.79
N PHE A 196 -22.30 -10.27 -9.21
CA PHE A 196 -23.67 -10.53 -9.59
C PHE A 196 -23.87 -10.03 -11.02
N ASP A 197 -24.21 -10.94 -11.93
CA ASP A 197 -24.52 -10.60 -13.32
C ASP A 197 -26.05 -10.46 -13.49
N GLY A 198 -26.54 -9.23 -13.62
CA GLY A 198 -27.93 -8.97 -13.95
C GLY A 198 -28.18 -9.16 -15.45
N VAL A 199 -28.90 -10.23 -15.82
CA VAL A 199 -29.40 -10.49 -17.17
C VAL A 199 -30.89 -10.10 -17.24
N HIS A 200 -31.31 -9.33 -18.24
CA HIS A 200 -32.71 -8.89 -18.38
C HIS A 200 -33.66 -9.91 -19.04
N SER A 201 -33.25 -11.18 -19.21
CA SER A 201 -34.09 -12.20 -19.86
C SER A 201 -34.80 -13.08 -18.84
N THR A 202 -36.11 -13.17 -19.00
CA THR A 202 -37.05 -13.98 -18.21
C THR A 202 -36.69 -15.48 -18.27
N SER A 203 -35.98 -16.01 -17.28
CA SER A 203 -36.18 -17.36 -16.69
C SER A 203 -34.97 -17.92 -15.92
N ASN A 204 -33.77 -17.36 -16.04
CA ASN A 204 -32.61 -17.85 -15.29
C ASN A 204 -32.22 -16.86 -14.19
N LEU A 205 -32.25 -17.33 -12.95
CA LEU A 205 -31.72 -16.58 -11.81
C LEU A 205 -30.29 -16.12 -12.12
N PRO A 206 -29.94 -14.85 -11.81
CA PRO A 206 -28.61 -14.32 -12.03
C PRO A 206 -27.59 -15.13 -11.22
N ALA A 207 -26.52 -15.61 -11.88
CA ALA A 207 -25.50 -16.41 -11.23
C ALA A 207 -24.65 -15.52 -10.30
N ILE A 208 -24.69 -15.79 -9.00
CA ILE A 208 -23.66 -15.27 -8.07
C ILE A 208 -22.37 -16.00 -8.39
N GLN A 209 -21.31 -15.25 -8.70
CA GLN A 209 -20.00 -15.81 -9.01
C GLN A 209 -19.01 -15.46 -7.91
N PHE A 210 -18.15 -16.41 -7.57
CA PHE A 210 -17.10 -16.26 -6.58
C PHE A 210 -15.75 -16.10 -7.27
N HIS A 211 -15.02 -15.07 -6.89
CA HIS A 211 -13.72 -14.75 -7.44
C HIS A 211 -12.64 -14.92 -6.38
N SER A 212 -11.60 -15.65 -6.75
CA SER A 212 -10.37 -15.78 -5.96
C SER A 212 -9.25 -15.08 -6.71
N ALA A 213 -8.93 -13.87 -6.28
CA ALA A 213 -7.89 -13.07 -6.89
C ALA A 213 -6.59 -13.21 -6.09
N GLU A 214 -5.47 -13.23 -6.79
CA GLU A 214 -4.14 -13.01 -6.24
C GLU A 214 -3.66 -11.66 -6.74
N TYR A 215 -3.34 -10.76 -5.82
CA TYR A 215 -2.70 -9.49 -6.12
C TYR A 215 -1.28 -9.50 -5.57
N LYS A 216 -0.32 -9.05 -6.37
CA LYS A 216 1.06 -8.82 -5.96
C LYS A 216 1.45 -7.40 -6.34
N ARG A 217 2.07 -6.68 -5.41
CA ARG A 217 2.67 -5.37 -5.63
C ARG A 217 4.12 -5.42 -5.21
N GLN A 218 5.00 -5.02 -6.12
CA GLN A 218 6.40 -4.75 -5.85
C GLN A 218 6.65 -3.26 -6.06
N ASP A 219 7.23 -2.62 -5.07
CA ASP A 219 7.39 -1.16 -5.05
C ASP A 219 8.78 -0.83 -4.51
N TYR A 220 9.55 -0.14 -5.33
CA TYR A 220 10.94 0.21 -5.07
C TYR A 220 11.10 1.71 -5.25
N SER A 221 11.73 2.39 -4.29
CA SER A 221 12.12 3.78 -4.46
C SER A 221 13.56 4.00 -4.03
N LEU A 222 14.25 4.87 -4.76
CA LEU A 222 15.55 5.42 -4.40
C LEU A 222 15.43 6.94 -4.41
N ASN A 223 15.64 7.57 -3.26
CA ASN A 223 15.55 9.01 -3.08
C ASN A 223 16.86 9.60 -2.57
N LEU A 224 17.21 10.77 -3.07
CA LEU A 224 18.25 11.64 -2.58
C LEU A 224 17.56 12.80 -1.84
N ALA A 225 17.92 13.03 -0.58
CA ALA A 225 17.29 14.04 0.27
C ALA A 225 18.33 15.05 0.77
N TRP A 226 18.00 16.33 0.70
CA TRP A 226 18.82 17.42 1.26
C TRP A 226 18.14 18.01 2.46
N TYR A 227 18.84 18.08 3.60
CA TYR A 227 18.28 18.55 4.86
C TYR A 227 18.86 19.89 5.26
N PHE A 228 17.95 20.80 5.60
CA PHE A 228 18.24 22.08 6.20
C PHE A 228 17.87 22.00 7.70
N PRO A 229 18.85 22.14 8.60
CA PRO A 229 18.56 22.22 10.03
C PRO A 229 17.84 23.54 10.32
N THR A 230 16.75 23.47 11.09
CA THR A 230 16.03 24.64 11.59
C THR A 230 16.59 25.05 12.95
N GLY A 231 16.38 26.32 13.34
CA GLY A 231 16.75 26.80 14.68
C GLY A 231 16.05 26.07 15.84
N THR A 232 15.00 25.29 15.55
CA THR A 232 14.25 24.47 16.51
C THR A 232 14.75 23.02 16.62
N GLY A 233 15.87 22.68 15.96
CA GLY A 233 16.44 21.33 15.95
C GLY A 233 15.70 20.34 15.04
N ALA A 234 14.77 20.82 14.19
CA ALA A 234 14.17 19.99 13.15
C ALA A 234 15.07 19.97 11.91
N ARG A 235 14.98 18.91 11.12
CA ARG A 235 15.61 18.79 9.81
C ARG A 235 14.49 18.69 8.78
N ILE A 236 14.46 19.65 7.86
CA ILE A 236 13.45 19.69 6.80
C ILE A 236 14.14 19.73 5.44
N GLY A 237 13.52 19.16 4.42
CA GLY A 237 14.26 18.98 3.18
C GLY A 237 13.47 18.46 2.00
N PRO A 238 13.75 18.91 0.77
CA PRO A 238 13.25 18.25 -0.42
C PRO A 238 13.98 16.92 -0.67
N SER A 239 13.31 16.02 -1.36
CA SER A 239 13.89 14.80 -1.91
C SER A 239 13.55 14.65 -3.39
N ILE A 240 14.47 14.08 -4.15
CA ILE A 240 14.21 13.67 -5.54
C ILE A 240 14.69 12.23 -5.72
N GLY A 241 14.03 11.49 -6.60
CA GLY A 241 14.30 10.08 -6.72
C GLY A 241 13.66 9.43 -7.92
N VAL A 242 13.76 8.12 -7.94
CA VAL A 242 13.11 7.25 -8.91
C VAL A 242 12.30 6.21 -8.16
N ARG A 243 11.13 5.89 -8.72
CA ARG A 243 10.23 4.87 -8.18
C ARG A 243 9.82 3.90 -9.26
N ASN A 244 9.89 2.62 -8.96
CA ASN A 244 9.30 1.56 -9.75
C ASN A 244 8.11 0.95 -9.01
N VAL A 245 6.99 0.79 -9.69
CA VAL A 245 5.78 0.15 -9.18
C VAL A 245 5.32 -0.92 -10.16
N ASP A 246 5.46 -2.17 -9.74
CA ASP A 246 5.03 -3.33 -10.51
C ASP A 246 3.83 -3.98 -9.80
N ILE A 247 2.73 -4.13 -10.54
CA ILE A 247 1.51 -4.76 -10.04
C ILE A 247 1.18 -5.95 -10.93
N TYR A 248 0.92 -7.07 -10.28
CA TYR A 248 0.44 -8.28 -10.91
C TYR A 248 -0.87 -8.69 -10.26
N SER A 249 -1.84 -9.04 -11.08
CA SER A 249 -3.05 -9.71 -10.63
C SER A 249 -3.27 -10.98 -11.42
N LYS A 250 -3.80 -11.99 -10.73
CA LYS A 250 -4.31 -13.22 -11.35
C LYS A 250 -5.63 -13.55 -10.71
N GLU A 251 -6.60 -13.88 -11.52
CA GLU A 251 -7.93 -14.27 -11.10
C GLU A 251 -8.29 -15.55 -11.82
N TYR A 252 -8.82 -16.52 -11.06
CA TYR A 252 -9.36 -17.75 -11.62
C TYR A 252 -10.86 -17.76 -11.33
N GLY A 253 -11.67 -18.01 -12.35
CA GLY A 253 -13.11 -17.93 -12.20
C GLY A 253 -13.85 -17.90 -13.53
N ASN A 254 -15.10 -17.49 -13.47
CA ASN A 254 -15.91 -17.28 -14.66
C ASN A 254 -15.38 -16.06 -15.41
N ILE A 255 -15.15 -16.18 -16.72
CA ILE A 255 -14.76 -15.03 -17.53
C ILE A 255 -15.94 -14.05 -17.52
N PRO A 256 -15.71 -12.75 -17.24
CA PRO A 256 -16.78 -11.75 -17.18
C PRO A 256 -17.73 -11.86 -18.39
N GLY A 257 -19.05 -11.95 -18.11
CA GLY A 257 -20.09 -12.22 -19.10
C GLY A 257 -20.62 -13.65 -19.12
N ASN A 258 -20.21 -14.51 -18.18
CA ASN A 258 -20.72 -15.89 -18.04
C ASN A 258 -20.43 -16.80 -19.26
N TYR A 259 -19.31 -16.58 -19.93
CA TYR A 259 -18.95 -17.30 -21.16
C TYR A 259 -18.27 -18.64 -20.91
N GLY A 260 -17.85 -18.91 -19.68
CA GLY A 260 -17.19 -20.14 -19.26
C GLY A 260 -16.03 -19.86 -18.30
N PHE A 261 -15.33 -20.92 -17.88
CA PHE A 261 -14.30 -20.85 -16.85
C PHE A 261 -12.92 -20.59 -17.43
N GLY A 262 -12.13 -19.78 -16.74
CA GLY A 262 -10.78 -19.46 -17.15
C GLY A 262 -9.96 -18.74 -16.09
N SER A 263 -8.78 -18.31 -16.52
CA SER A 263 -7.91 -17.42 -15.77
C SER A 263 -7.69 -16.13 -16.51
N MET A 264 -7.67 -15.04 -15.76
CA MET A 264 -7.25 -13.74 -16.23
C MET A 264 -6.02 -13.32 -15.44
N SER A 265 -5.03 -12.74 -16.11
CA SER A 265 -3.88 -12.14 -15.45
C SER A 265 -3.60 -10.76 -16.02
N GLU A 266 -3.38 -9.80 -15.13
CA GLU A 266 -2.88 -8.48 -15.49
C GLU A 266 -1.46 -8.32 -14.95
N LYS A 267 -0.55 -7.85 -15.79
CA LYS A 267 0.79 -7.48 -15.39
C LYS A 267 1.01 -6.04 -15.79
N SER A 268 1.53 -5.27 -14.86
CA SER A 268 1.74 -3.85 -15.08
C SER A 268 3.06 -3.45 -14.46
N THR A 269 3.83 -2.68 -15.20
CA THR A 269 5.12 -2.18 -14.76
C THR A 269 5.17 -0.68 -14.94
N GLY A 270 5.98 0.00 -14.14
CA GLY A 270 6.13 1.44 -14.28
C GLY A 270 7.36 1.95 -13.56
N LEU A 271 8.16 2.77 -14.24
CA LEU A 271 9.29 3.48 -13.67
C LEU A 271 9.08 4.98 -13.90
N GLY A 272 9.50 5.81 -12.95
CA GLY A 272 9.57 7.24 -13.22
C GLY A 272 10.07 8.06 -12.03
N PRO A 273 10.08 9.38 -12.19
CA PRO A 273 10.57 10.29 -11.18
C PRO A 273 9.65 10.34 -9.96
N GLN A 274 10.28 10.58 -8.81
CA GLN A 274 9.66 10.88 -7.54
C GLN A 274 10.27 12.18 -7.00
N ALA A 275 9.43 13.05 -6.44
CA ALA A 275 9.85 14.23 -5.71
C ALA A 275 9.10 14.26 -4.39
N GLY A 276 9.75 14.74 -3.35
CA GLY A 276 9.17 14.69 -2.02
C GLY A 276 9.72 15.74 -1.08
N PHE A 277 9.19 15.69 0.12
CA PHE A 277 9.59 16.51 1.24
C PHE A 277 9.71 15.65 2.48
N ARG A 278 10.68 15.98 3.33
CA ARG A 278 11.06 15.25 4.53
C ARG A 278 11.07 16.20 5.71
N ILE A 279 10.52 15.75 6.82
CA ILE A 279 10.54 16.46 8.09
C ILE A 279 10.94 15.44 9.16
N PHE A 280 11.98 15.76 9.91
CA PHE A 280 12.40 15.01 11.09
C PHE A 280 12.57 15.98 12.25
N LYS A 281 11.93 15.71 13.38
CA LYS A 281 12.08 16.54 14.59
C LYS A 281 12.32 15.66 15.80
N ASN A 282 13.37 15.94 16.55
CA ASN A 282 13.54 15.35 17.88
C ASN A 282 12.61 16.10 18.85
N LEU A 283 11.70 15.38 19.49
CA LEU A 283 10.88 15.91 20.59
C LEU A 283 11.65 15.81 21.91
N LEU A 284 12.34 14.69 22.11
CA LEU A 284 13.21 14.42 23.25
C LEU A 284 14.50 13.79 22.72
N THR A 285 15.50 13.63 23.58
CA THR A 285 16.76 12.95 23.23
C THR A 285 16.53 11.54 22.65
N ASN A 286 15.49 10.86 23.14
CA ASN A 286 15.10 9.51 22.75
C ASN A 286 13.86 9.45 21.85
N VAL A 287 13.17 10.56 21.56
CA VAL A 287 11.92 10.55 20.77
C VAL A 287 12.06 11.44 19.55
N MET A 288 11.83 10.87 18.37
CA MET A 288 11.87 11.57 17.08
C MET A 288 10.55 11.36 16.35
N ILE A 289 10.00 12.42 15.77
CA ILE A 289 8.91 12.32 14.80
C ILE A 289 9.47 12.47 13.39
N HIS A 290 8.87 11.75 12.45
CA HIS A 290 9.14 11.91 11.04
C HIS A 290 7.84 12.07 10.25
N ALA A 291 7.91 12.85 9.18
CA ALA A 291 6.89 12.93 8.16
C ALA A 291 7.58 13.00 6.79
N ARG A 292 7.12 12.18 5.86
CA ARG A 292 7.56 12.13 4.48
C ARG A 292 6.35 12.27 3.58
N PHE A 293 6.51 13.11 2.57
CA PHE A 293 5.53 13.32 1.53
C PHE A 293 6.23 13.08 0.21
N ASP A 294 5.67 12.23 -0.63
CA ASP A 294 6.22 11.93 -1.93
C ASP A 294 5.12 12.07 -2.98
N TYR A 295 5.47 12.68 -4.10
CA TYR A 295 4.71 12.69 -5.33
C TYR A 295 5.52 11.95 -6.38
N PHE A 296 4.88 11.06 -7.12
CA PHE A 296 5.55 10.29 -8.16
C PHE A 296 4.70 10.18 -9.41
N ARG A 297 5.39 10.03 -10.54
CA ARG A 297 4.76 9.72 -11.81
C ARG A 297 5.56 8.61 -12.47
N THR A 298 4.90 7.48 -12.77
CA THR A 298 5.55 6.36 -13.45
C THR A 298 4.93 6.13 -14.82
N LEU A 299 5.76 5.78 -15.79
CA LEU A 299 5.34 5.31 -17.10
C LEU A 299 5.82 3.88 -17.28
N GLY A 300 5.01 3.03 -17.90
CA GLY A 300 5.42 1.68 -18.24
C GLY A 300 4.37 0.94 -19.04
N HIS A 301 4.32 -0.38 -18.85
CA HIS A 301 3.61 -1.29 -19.74
C HIS A 301 2.46 -1.97 -19.00
N TYR A 302 1.40 -2.30 -19.73
CA TYR A 302 0.24 -2.99 -19.20
C TYR A 302 -0.16 -4.17 -20.09
N ASP A 303 -0.04 -5.38 -19.57
CA ASP A 303 -0.45 -6.59 -20.25
C ASP A 303 -1.65 -7.19 -19.53
N ARG A 304 -2.66 -7.58 -20.31
CA ARG A 304 -3.79 -8.35 -19.82
C ARG A 304 -3.98 -9.58 -20.69
N ASN A 305 -3.84 -10.73 -20.07
CA ASN A 305 -3.99 -12.03 -20.70
C ASN A 305 -5.21 -12.74 -20.11
N SER A 306 -6.00 -13.37 -20.97
CA SER A 306 -7.13 -14.20 -20.55
C SER A 306 -7.00 -15.54 -21.25
N GLN A 307 -7.20 -16.62 -20.50
CA GLN A 307 -7.15 -17.99 -21.00
C GLN A 307 -8.33 -18.74 -20.41
N GLY A 308 -9.06 -19.50 -21.21
CA GLY A 308 -10.16 -20.28 -20.67
C GLY A 308 -10.93 -21.05 -21.72
N THR A 309 -12.03 -21.66 -21.29
CA THR A 309 -12.95 -22.33 -22.20
C THR A 309 -14.22 -21.52 -22.30
N ILE A 310 -14.66 -21.20 -23.51
CA ILE A 310 -15.94 -20.57 -23.78
C ILE A 310 -16.92 -21.57 -24.40
N ILE A 311 -18.21 -21.48 -24.06
CA ILE A 311 -19.24 -22.32 -24.66
C ILE A 311 -19.79 -21.62 -25.90
N GLY A 312 -19.61 -22.25 -27.07
CA GLY A 312 -20.13 -21.73 -28.32
C GLY A 312 -21.45 -22.34 -28.77
N ILE A 313 -21.85 -22.03 -30.00
CA ILE A 313 -23.12 -22.46 -30.59
C ILE A 313 -23.18 -23.99 -30.61
N GLY A 314 -24.28 -24.57 -30.13
CA GLY A 314 -24.46 -26.02 -30.00
C GLY A 314 -23.85 -26.66 -28.76
N GLY A 315 -23.35 -25.86 -27.80
CA GLY A 315 -22.81 -26.37 -26.53
C GLY A 315 -21.36 -26.86 -26.59
N ASN A 316 -20.68 -26.67 -27.73
CA ASN A 316 -19.29 -27.10 -27.90
C ASN A 316 -18.31 -26.15 -27.19
N PRO A 317 -17.33 -26.68 -26.44
CA PRO A 317 -16.32 -25.87 -25.77
C PRO A 317 -15.23 -25.38 -26.75
N TYR A 318 -14.82 -24.13 -26.60
CA TYR A 318 -13.74 -23.51 -27.37
C TYR A 318 -12.66 -22.93 -26.46
N LEU A 319 -11.39 -23.04 -26.87
CA LEU A 319 -10.28 -22.45 -26.14
C LEU A 319 -10.16 -20.96 -26.48
N LEU A 320 -10.28 -20.11 -25.48
CA LEU A 320 -10.01 -18.69 -25.53
C LEU A 320 -8.57 -18.45 -25.09
N THR A 321 -7.79 -17.76 -25.90
CA THR A 321 -6.51 -17.18 -25.49
C THR A 321 -6.44 -15.74 -26.00
N THR A 322 -6.22 -14.80 -25.09
CA THR A 322 -6.18 -13.38 -25.41
C THR A 322 -4.89 -12.80 -24.87
N GLY A 323 -4.26 -11.93 -25.65
CA GLY A 323 -3.06 -11.20 -25.22
C GLY A 323 -2.76 -10.03 -26.16
N PRO A 324 -1.80 -9.17 -25.78
CA PRO A 324 -1.30 -8.14 -26.68
C PRO A 324 -0.66 -8.79 -27.93
N THR A 325 -0.97 -8.29 -29.12
CA THR A 325 -0.24 -8.67 -30.35
C THR A 325 1.17 -8.11 -30.30
N GLY A 326 2.17 -8.99 -30.40
CA GLY A 326 3.60 -8.65 -30.35
C GLY A 326 4.14 -7.73 -31.45
N ASN A 327 3.30 -6.99 -32.19
CA ASN A 327 3.70 -6.11 -33.29
C ASN A 327 3.04 -4.71 -33.29
N VAL A 328 2.23 -4.32 -32.30
CA VAL A 328 1.59 -3.00 -32.28
C VAL A 328 1.64 -2.37 -30.89
N LYS A 329 2.37 -1.25 -30.79
CA LYS A 329 2.43 -0.24 -29.71
C LYS A 329 2.01 -0.75 -28.34
N ASP A 330 3.01 -1.08 -27.52
CA ASP A 330 2.87 -1.46 -26.13
C ASP A 330 1.78 -0.66 -25.40
N ASN A 331 0.85 -1.36 -24.77
CA ASN A 331 -0.18 -0.75 -23.95
C ASN A 331 0.49 0.10 -22.86
N LEU A 332 0.43 1.42 -23.00
CA LEU A 332 1.15 2.33 -22.11
C LEU A 332 0.33 2.58 -20.86
N LEU A 333 0.97 2.41 -19.71
CA LEU A 333 0.43 2.71 -18.40
C LEU A 333 1.07 3.99 -17.86
N SER A 334 0.25 4.97 -17.54
CA SER A 334 0.66 6.14 -16.76
C SER A 334 0.07 6.03 -15.37
N ARG A 335 0.92 6.16 -14.35
CA ARG A 335 0.47 6.33 -12.96
C ARG A 335 0.95 7.67 -12.41
N THR A 336 0.06 8.33 -11.69
CA THR A 336 0.39 9.50 -10.89
C THR A 336 -0.07 9.20 -9.48
N GLY A 337 0.80 9.38 -8.49
CA GLY A 337 0.46 9.05 -7.13
C GLY A 337 1.18 9.89 -6.10
N TYR A 338 0.71 9.75 -4.87
CA TYR A 338 1.27 10.39 -3.71
C TYR A 338 1.38 9.39 -2.56
N GLU A 339 2.42 9.57 -1.75
CA GLU A 339 2.68 8.77 -0.56
C GLU A 339 2.92 9.69 0.64
N ILE A 340 2.33 9.31 1.76
CA ILE A 340 2.51 9.95 3.05
C ILE A 340 3.00 8.87 4.01
N ASP A 341 4.16 9.08 4.62
CA ASP A 341 4.74 8.22 5.66
C ASP A 341 5.03 9.08 6.89
N ALA A 342 4.30 8.86 7.98
CA ALA A 342 4.48 9.61 9.20
C ALA A 342 4.54 8.69 10.41
N GLY A 343 5.37 9.03 11.39
CA GLY A 343 5.51 8.20 12.57
C GLY A 343 6.32 8.83 13.68
N ILE A 344 6.39 8.08 14.77
CA ILE A 344 7.11 8.39 15.98
C ILE A 344 8.12 7.28 16.21
N SER A 345 9.36 7.66 16.48
CA SER A 345 10.47 6.77 16.73
C SER A 345 11.02 6.96 18.14
N LEU A 346 11.29 5.86 18.82
CA LEU A 346 11.96 5.78 20.11
C LEU A 346 13.37 5.24 19.91
N LEU A 347 14.39 6.05 20.16
CA LEU A 347 15.78 5.61 20.24
C LEU A 347 16.00 4.96 21.60
N ARG A 348 16.13 3.62 21.62
CA ARG A 348 16.47 2.89 22.84
C ARG A 348 17.95 3.05 23.17
N THR A 349 18.79 2.99 22.14
CA THR A 349 20.23 3.25 22.21
C THR A 349 20.62 4.09 20.99
N ARG A 350 21.90 4.48 20.88
CA ARG A 350 22.41 5.19 19.69
C ARG A 350 22.34 4.35 18.42
N TRP A 351 22.30 3.02 18.56
CA TRP A 351 22.33 2.05 17.47
C TRP A 351 20.99 1.32 17.27
N LEU A 352 20.01 1.50 18.17
CA LEU A 352 18.70 0.83 18.12
C LEU A 352 17.55 1.84 18.23
N LYS A 353 16.68 1.83 17.23
CA LYS A 353 15.50 2.70 17.15
C LYS A 353 14.25 1.86 16.85
N PHE A 354 13.18 2.06 17.60
CA PHE A 354 11.87 1.50 17.29
C PHE A 354 10.99 2.58 16.68
N THR A 355 10.15 2.23 15.73
CA THR A 355 9.27 3.18 15.04
C THR A 355 7.85 2.64 14.98
N VAL A 356 6.87 3.46 15.36
CA VAL A 356 5.47 3.24 15.05
C VAL A 356 5.05 4.30 14.05
N GLY A 357 4.43 3.91 12.94
CA GLY A 357 4.00 4.86 11.95
C GLY A 357 2.81 4.40 11.14
N PHE A 358 2.41 5.27 10.22
CA PHE A 358 1.35 5.05 9.27
C PHE A 358 1.85 5.45 7.89
N GLN A 359 1.63 4.57 6.93
CA GLN A 359 1.91 4.81 5.52
C GLN A 359 0.58 4.81 4.74
N TYR A 360 0.42 5.77 3.84
CA TYR A 360 -0.67 5.86 2.90
C TYR A 360 -0.11 6.17 1.52
N THR A 361 -0.45 5.35 0.53
CA THR A 361 -0.14 5.58 -0.87
C THR A 361 -1.45 5.54 -1.66
N GLU A 362 -1.72 6.59 -2.42
CA GLU A 362 -2.78 6.57 -3.44
C GLU A 362 -2.18 6.89 -4.79
N MET A 363 -2.59 6.14 -5.80
CA MET A 363 -2.21 6.40 -7.18
C MET A 363 -3.40 6.25 -8.11
N THR A 364 -3.39 7.09 -9.13
CA THR A 364 -4.31 7.04 -10.26
C THR A 364 -3.58 6.46 -11.46
N SER A 365 -4.12 5.37 -11.99
CA SER A 365 -3.57 4.62 -13.11
C SER A 365 -4.46 4.77 -14.34
N ARG A 366 -3.86 5.03 -15.50
CA ARG A 366 -4.54 5.14 -16.79
C ARG A 366 -3.80 4.35 -17.85
N VAL A 367 -4.53 3.49 -18.56
CA VAL A 367 -4.01 2.72 -19.70
C VAL A 367 -4.37 3.45 -20.99
N SER A 368 -3.40 3.57 -21.89
CA SER A 368 -3.57 4.19 -23.21
C SER A 368 -3.03 3.27 -24.30
N GLY A 369 -3.58 3.41 -25.52
CA GLY A 369 -3.15 2.59 -26.66
C GLY A 369 -3.49 1.11 -26.54
N TYR A 370 -4.43 0.73 -25.65
CA TYR A 370 -4.77 -0.68 -25.40
C TYR A 370 -5.18 -1.40 -26.70
N ASN A 371 -4.30 -2.25 -27.21
CA ASN A 371 -4.56 -3.05 -28.39
C ASN A 371 -4.76 -4.51 -28.01
N TYR A 372 -5.97 -5.00 -28.27
CA TYR A 372 -6.42 -6.31 -27.86
C TYR A 372 -6.53 -7.20 -29.09
N ASN A 373 -5.87 -8.35 -29.06
CA ASN A 373 -6.11 -9.40 -30.04
C ASN A 373 -6.67 -10.64 -29.33
N ALA A 374 -7.90 -11.00 -29.69
CA ALA A 374 -8.44 -12.30 -29.36
C ALA A 374 -8.12 -13.24 -30.51
N SER A 375 -7.23 -14.21 -30.29
CA SER A 375 -7.19 -15.39 -31.15
C SER A 375 -8.17 -16.40 -30.59
N VAL A 376 -9.28 -16.58 -31.30
CA VAL A 376 -10.13 -17.75 -31.15
C VAL A 376 -9.98 -18.45 -32.49
N PHE A 377 -9.31 -19.61 -32.50
CA PHE A 377 -8.98 -20.48 -33.66
C PHE A 377 -7.73 -20.14 -34.50
N PRO A 378 -6.80 -21.10 -34.64
CA PRO A 378 -6.05 -21.30 -35.88
C PRO A 378 -6.87 -22.21 -36.82
N GLY A 379 -7.40 -21.67 -37.93
CA GLY A 379 -7.82 -22.49 -39.09
C GLY A 379 -9.32 -22.75 -39.31
N ALA A 380 -10.25 -21.95 -38.78
CA ALA A 380 -11.69 -22.10 -39.10
C ALA A 380 -12.09 -21.21 -40.31
N PRO A 381 -12.64 -21.75 -41.40
CA PRO A 381 -13.06 -20.98 -42.57
C PRO A 381 -14.38 -20.25 -42.30
N GLY A 382 -14.28 -18.99 -41.86
CA GLY A 382 -15.40 -18.05 -41.67
C GLY A 382 -14.98 -16.67 -41.12
N ASP A 383 -13.69 -16.39 -41.11
CA ASP A 383 -13.00 -15.58 -40.11
C ASP A 383 -12.89 -14.08 -40.46
N GLY A 384 -13.92 -13.52 -41.09
CA GLY A 384 -14.04 -12.06 -41.35
C GLY A 384 -15.15 -11.40 -40.53
N LEU A 385 -16.27 -12.11 -40.35
CA LEU A 385 -17.39 -11.66 -39.52
C LEU A 385 -17.25 -12.14 -38.07
N PHE A 386 -16.54 -13.25 -37.84
CA PHE A 386 -16.29 -13.78 -36.50
C PHE A 386 -15.27 -12.96 -35.71
N LEU A 387 -14.20 -12.46 -36.33
CA LEU A 387 -13.31 -11.50 -35.68
C LEU A 387 -14.06 -10.20 -35.29
N ASN A 388 -15.00 -9.72 -36.12
CA ASN A 388 -15.85 -8.57 -35.78
C ASN A 388 -16.90 -8.86 -34.69
N GLN A 389 -17.27 -10.12 -34.46
CA GLN A 389 -18.26 -10.55 -33.46
C GLN A 389 -17.62 -11.08 -32.18
N VAL A 390 -16.38 -11.56 -32.22
CA VAL A 390 -15.61 -12.06 -31.07
C VAL A 390 -14.68 -10.97 -30.52
N SER A 391 -14.33 -9.96 -31.32
CA SER A 391 -13.88 -8.67 -30.80
C SER A 391 -15.00 -7.65 -30.94
N LYS A 392 -15.93 -7.65 -29.99
CA LYS A 392 -16.32 -6.42 -29.31
C LYS A 392 -16.54 -5.17 -30.23
N THR A 393 -17.14 -5.22 -31.43
CA THR A 393 -17.29 -3.98 -32.24
C THR A 393 -18.24 -2.96 -31.59
N LEU A 394 -19.10 -3.41 -30.65
CA LEU A 394 -19.79 -2.55 -29.68
C LEU A 394 -19.11 -2.44 -28.30
N ASP A 395 -18.21 -3.36 -27.96
CA ASP A 395 -17.67 -3.54 -26.59
C ASP A 395 -16.15 -3.23 -26.47
N GLN A 396 -15.45 -2.92 -27.56
CA GLN A 396 -14.00 -2.71 -27.66
C GLN A 396 -13.77 -1.23 -27.53
N ALA A 397 -14.54 -0.42 -28.25
CA ALA A 397 -14.66 1.00 -27.97
C ALA A 397 -15.07 1.23 -26.50
N SER A 398 -16.04 0.46 -26.00
CA SER A 398 -16.57 0.60 -24.63
C SER A 398 -15.57 0.08 -23.56
N SER A 399 -14.87 -1.02 -23.81
CA SER A 399 -13.83 -1.56 -22.92
C SER A 399 -12.55 -0.76 -22.98
N ILE A 400 -12.16 -0.25 -24.15
CA ILE A 400 -11.04 0.71 -24.29
C ILE A 400 -11.40 1.98 -23.51
N GLN A 401 -12.63 2.51 -23.65
CA GLN A 401 -13.09 3.65 -22.85
C GLN A 401 -13.07 3.34 -21.35
N ALA A 402 -13.51 2.14 -20.92
CA ALA A 402 -13.47 1.72 -19.52
C ALA A 402 -12.05 1.52 -18.98
N LEU A 403 -11.11 1.04 -19.81
CA LEU A 403 -9.70 0.88 -19.48
C LEU A 403 -8.93 2.22 -19.45
N GLN A 404 -9.38 3.19 -20.25
CA GLN A 404 -8.91 4.57 -20.28
C GLN A 404 -9.46 5.42 -19.14
N LYS A 405 -10.49 4.97 -18.41
CA LYS A 405 -10.93 5.62 -17.18
C LYS A 405 -9.83 5.53 -16.13
N ASP A 406 -9.70 6.61 -15.38
CA ASP A 406 -8.79 6.68 -14.25
C ASP A 406 -9.20 5.64 -13.20
N VAL A 407 -8.21 4.87 -12.76
CA VAL A 407 -8.38 3.82 -11.75
C VAL A 407 -7.60 4.23 -10.51
N HIS A 408 -8.26 4.23 -9.36
CA HIS A 408 -7.61 4.54 -8.09
C HIS A 408 -7.13 3.26 -7.41
N ASP A 409 -5.85 3.23 -7.05
CA ASP A 409 -5.25 2.22 -6.19
C ASP A 409 -4.88 2.88 -4.85
N LYS A 410 -5.27 2.23 -3.75
CA LYS A 410 -5.01 2.72 -2.39
C LYS A 410 -4.35 1.63 -1.57
N PHE A 411 -3.18 1.92 -1.03
CA PHE A 411 -2.44 1.05 -0.13
C PHE A 411 -2.11 1.80 1.15
N TYR A 412 -2.54 1.29 2.30
CA TYR A 412 -2.34 1.99 3.56
C TYR A 412 -2.24 1.04 4.74
N GLY A 413 -1.64 1.48 5.83
CA GLY A 413 -1.50 0.65 7.02
C GLY A 413 -0.65 1.25 8.11
N PHE A 414 -0.85 0.74 9.31
CA PHE A 414 0.03 0.99 10.44
C PHE A 414 1.20 0.04 10.41
N TYR A 415 2.36 0.53 10.83
CA TYR A 415 3.57 -0.27 10.87
C TYR A 415 4.33 -0.12 12.17
N PHE A 416 4.99 -1.21 12.55
CA PHE A 416 5.98 -1.24 13.61
C PHE A 416 7.32 -1.63 12.99
N GLY A 417 8.35 -0.83 13.24
CA GLY A 417 9.68 -1.04 12.70
C GLY A 417 10.74 -1.07 13.79
N ALA A 418 11.78 -1.87 13.56
CA ALA A 418 13.03 -1.82 14.32
C ALA A 418 14.15 -1.44 13.36
N SER A 419 14.94 -0.43 13.73
CA SER A 419 16.07 0.05 12.97
C SER A 419 17.38 -0.16 13.71
N LEU A 420 18.38 -0.65 12.99
CA LEU A 420 19.77 -0.62 13.39
C LEU A 420 20.44 0.61 12.78
N LEU A 421 21.09 1.42 13.63
CA LEU A 421 21.89 2.57 13.22
C LEU A 421 23.37 2.21 13.39
N LEU A 422 24.11 2.24 12.28
CA LEU A 422 25.54 1.91 12.18
C LEU A 422 26.36 3.18 11.90
#